data_AF-A0A6N9PCF9-F1
#
_entry.id   AF-A0A6N9PCF9-F1
#
_cell.length_a   1.000
_cell.length_b   1.000
_cell.length_c   1.000
_cell.angle_alpha   90.00
_cell.angle_beta   90.00
_cell.angle_gamma   90.00
#
_symmetry.space_group_name_H-M   'P 1'
#
loop_
_entity.id
_entity.type
_entity.pdbx_description
1 polymer ?
#
loop_
_entity_poly.entity_id
_entity_poly.type
_entity_poly.pdbx_seq_one_letter_code
_entity_poly.pdbx_strand_id
1 'polypeptide(L)' 'MDNLRTHHCNFVGELILAKGAIPLYLPPYSPDLNPIEKMWAKLKSILRKWRIRIKDKLISAILQALNLVTPSDC' A
#
# COMPACT_ATOMS: atom_id res chain seq x y z
N MET A 1 -0.50 -8.32 -6.01
CA MET A 1 0.17 -8.52 -4.72
C MET A 1 1.64 -8.77 -5.00
N ASP A 2 2.52 -8.20 -4.18
CA ASP A 2 3.95 -8.51 -4.27
C ASP A 2 4.24 -9.95 -3.81
N ASN A 3 5.51 -10.36 -3.91
CA ASN A 3 5.95 -11.71 -3.56
C ASN A 3 6.40 -11.87 -2.10
N LEU A 4 5.88 -11.05 -1.17
CA LEU A 4 6.10 -11.31 0.25
C LEU A 4 5.62 -12.72 0.60
N ARG A 5 6.43 -13.50 1.33
CA ARG A 5 6.15 -14.92 1.65
C ARG A 5 4.76 -15.14 2.28
N THR A 6 4.27 -14.19 3.07
CA THR A 6 2.95 -14.25 3.70
C THR A 6 1.80 -14.17 2.68
N HIS A 7 1.99 -13.54 1.52
CA HIS A 7 0.99 -13.50 0.45
C HIS A 7 0.83 -14.84 -0.26
N HIS A 8 1.85 -15.70 -0.21
CA HIS A 8 1.88 -17.01 -0.87
C HIS A 8 1.49 -18.17 0.04
N CYS A 9 1.14 -17.92 1.30
CA CYS A 9 0.70 -19.01 2.18
C CYS A 9 -0.70 -19.50 1.76
N ASN A 10 -0.91 -20.81 1.77
CA ASN A 10 -2.16 -21.44 1.34
C ASN A 10 -3.38 -20.81 2.02
N PHE A 11 -3.27 -20.58 3.34
CA PHE A 11 -4.33 -19.95 4.14
C PHE A 11 -4.77 -18.58 3.60
N VAL A 12 -3.83 -17.72 3.18
CA VAL A 12 -4.17 -16.42 2.60
C VAL A 12 -4.87 -16.58 1.24
N GLY A 13 -4.38 -17.49 0.39
CA GLY A 13 -5.02 -17.79 -0.89
C GLY A 13 -6.45 -18.31 -0.74
N GLU A 14 -6.67 -19.25 0.19
CA GLU A 14 -8.00 -19.80 0.51
C GLU A 14 -8.97 -18.73 1.02
N LEU A 15 -8.50 -17.83 1.89
CA LEU A 15 -9.33 -16.72 2.39
C LEU A 15 -9.73 -15.74 1.26
N ILE A 16 -8.82 -15.44 0.33
CA ILE A 16 -9.10 -14.56 -0.81
C ILE A 16 -10.15 -15.21 -1.73
N LEU A 17 -9.97 -16.49 -2.06
CA LEU A 17 -10.90 -17.26 -2.88
C LEU A 17 -12.28 -17.39 -2.22
N ALA A 18 -12.34 -17.60 -0.90
CA ALA A 18 -13.59 -17.65 -0.14
C ALA A 18 -14.38 -16.33 -0.17
N LYS A 19 -13.72 -15.21 -0.50
CA LYS A 19 -14.36 -13.90 -0.73
C LYS A 19 -14.71 -13.64 -2.21
N GLY A 20 -14.51 -14.63 -3.09
CA GLY A 20 -14.80 -14.51 -4.52
C GLY A 20 -13.77 -13.71 -5.32
N ALA A 21 -12.59 -13.45 -4.74
CA ALA A 21 -11.50 -12.75 -5.40
C ALA A 21 -10.42 -13.74 -5.85
N ILE A 22 -9.65 -13.37 -6.89
CA ILE A 22 -8.52 -14.17 -7.39
C ILE A 22 -7.23 -13.38 -7.10
N PRO A 23 -6.23 -13.98 -6.41
CA PRO A 23 -4.97 -13.30 -6.18
C PRO A 23 -4.20 -13.15 -7.49
N LEU A 24 -3.79 -11.92 -7.80
CA LEU A 24 -2.90 -11.59 -8.92
C LEU A 24 -1.51 -11.25 -8.35
N TYR A 25 -0.52 -12.09 -8.64
CA TYR A 25 0.86 -11.88 -8.21
C TYR A 25 1.66 -11.15 -9.28
N LEU A 26 2.52 -10.24 -8.84
CA LEU A 26 3.46 -9.54 -9.71
C LEU A 26 4.73 -10.38 -9.95
N PRO A 27 5.46 -10.16 -11.06
CA PRO A 27 6.79 -10.74 -11.21
C PRO A 27 7.73 -10.31 -10.06
N PRO A 28 8.72 -11.14 -9.68
CA PRO A 28 9.69 -10.78 -8.64
C PRO A 28 10.42 -9.48 -8.95
N TYR A 29 10.62 -8.64 -7.93
CA TYR A 29 11.32 -7.36 -8.04
C TYR A 29 10.74 -6.37 -9.08
N SER A 30 9.43 -6.43 -9.32
CA SER A 30 8.73 -5.51 -10.23
C SER A 30 7.82 -4.51 -9.50
N PRO A 31 8.37 -3.61 -8.66
CA PRO A 31 7.58 -2.60 -7.96
C PRO A 31 6.96 -1.59 -8.94
N ASP A 32 7.59 -1.37 -10.09
CA ASP A 32 7.08 -0.53 -11.18
C ASP A 32 5.74 -1.01 -11.75
N LEU A 33 5.46 -2.31 -11.65
CA LEU A 33 4.18 -2.91 -12.06
C LEU A 33 3.10 -2.85 -10.96
N ASN A 34 3.41 -2.30 -9.78
CA ASN A 34 2.47 -2.20 -8.66
C ASN A 34 1.85 -0.79 -8.61
N PRO A 35 0.55 -0.62 -8.94
CA PRO A 35 -0.08 0.71 -9.03
C PRO A 35 0.00 1.53 -7.73
N ILE A 36 0.03 0.86 -6.58
CA ILE A 36 0.05 1.53 -5.27
C ILE A 36 1.37 2.27 -4.99
N GLU A 37 2.46 2.02 -5.72
CA GLU A 37 3.77 2.62 -5.43
C GLU A 37 3.79 4.14 -5.62
N LYS A 38 3.10 4.66 -6.65
CA LYS A 38 2.98 6.11 -6.88
C LYS A 38 2.23 6.79 -5.74
N MET A 39 1.17 6.14 -5.25
CA MET A 39 0.36 6.61 -4.14
C MET A 39 1.20 6.68 -2.86
N TRP A 40 2.02 5.65 -2.60
CA TRP A 40 2.96 5.65 -1.47
C TRP A 40 4.04 6.72 -1.61
N ALA A 41 4.55 6.98 -2.81
CA ALA A 41 5.52 8.03 -3.05
C ALA A 41 4.96 9.42 -2.69
N LYS A 42 3.72 9.72 -3.13
CA LYS A 42 3.00 10.95 -2.80
C LYS A 42 2.76 11.08 -1.29
N LEU A 43 2.21 10.04 -0.66
CA LEU A 43 1.93 10.03 0.78
C LEU A 43 3.20 10.30 1.60
N LYS A 44 4.29 9.57 1.32
CA LYS A 44 5.58 9.74 2.01
C LYS A 44 6.14 11.14 1.80
N SER A 45 5.98 11.73 0.61
CA SER A 45 6.42 13.11 0.33
C SER A 45 5.70 14.12 1.22
N ILE A 46 4.37 14.00 1.38
CA ILE A 46 3.57 14.86 2.26
C ILE A 46 4.01 14.71 3.72
N LEU A 47 4.11 13.48 4.22
CA LEU A 47 4.49 13.22 5.61
C LEU A 47 5.89 13.74 5.94
N ARG A 48 6.85 13.62 5.00
CA ARG A 48 8.19 14.20 5.14
C ARG A 48 8.16 15.73 5.20
N LYS A 49 7.29 16.39 4.44
CA LYS A 49 7.10 17.85 4.49
C LYS A 49 6.53 18.30 5.83
N TRP A 50 5.57 17.56 6.40
CA TRP A 50 4.97 17.88 7.69
C TRP A 50 5.86 17.58 8.90
N ARG A 51 6.92 16.78 8.72
CA ARG A 51 7.95 16.50 9.74
C ARG A 51 7.36 16.07 11.10
N ILE A 52 6.30 15.26 11.10
CA ILE A 52 5.69 14.75 12.33
C ILE A 52 6.69 13.84 13.05
N ARG A 53 7.05 14.18 14.29
CA ARG A 53 7.97 13.41 15.15
C ARG A 53 7.32 12.80 16.39
N ILE A 54 6.00 12.94 16.51
CA ILE A 54 5.24 12.43 17.65
C ILE A 54 4.43 11.23 17.16
N LYS A 55 4.67 10.06 17.76
CA LYS A 55 4.02 8.80 17.38
C LYS A 55 2.51 8.91 17.33
N ASP A 56 1.91 9.51 18.35
CA ASP A 56 0.45 9.61 18.48
C ASP A 56 -0.17 10.51 17.40
N LYS A 57 0.60 11.47 16.87
CA LYS A 57 0.13 12.34 15.78
C LYS A 57 0.28 11.70 14.40
N LEU A 58 1.12 10.66 14.27
CA LEU A 58 1.43 10.03 12.99
C LEU A 58 0.18 9.42 12.34
N ILE A 59 -0.69 8.79 13.11
CA ILE A 59 -1.92 8.18 12.57
C ILE A 59 -2.83 9.26 11.97
N SER A 60 -3.09 10.36 12.69
CA SER A 60 -3.90 11.46 12.13
C SER A 60 -3.26 12.09 10.90
N ALA A 61 -1.93 12.19 10.88
CA ALA A 61 -1.20 12.72 9.73
C ALA A 61 -1.28 11.78 8.53
N ILE A 62 -1.22 10.46 8.72
CA ILE A 62 -1.43 9.49 7.63
C ILE A 62 -2.83 9.67 7.04
N LEU A 63 -3.87 9.78 7.87
CA LEU A 63 -5.25 9.99 7.40
C LEU A 63 -5.40 11.30 6.62
N GLN A 64 -4.85 12.40 7.12
CA GLN A 64 -4.87 13.69 6.42
C GLN A 64 -4.10 13.63 5.09
N ALA A 65 -2.96 12.96 5.06
CA ALA A 65 -2.16 12.84 3.85
C ALA A 65 -2.83 11.92 2.81
N LEU A 66 -3.56 10.87 3.24
CA LEU A 66 -4.37 10.02 2.36
C LEU A 66 -5.49 10.81 1.68
N ASN A 67 -6.13 11.75 2.38
CA ASN A 67 -7.16 12.62 1.79
C ASN A 67 -6.63 13.57 0.69
N LEU A 68 -5.31 13.69 0.54
CA LEU A 68 -4.65 14.49 -0.50
C LEU A 68 -4.17 13.64 -1.69
N VAL A 69 -4.39 12.33 -1.65
CA VAL A 69 -4.12 11.41 -2.77
C VAL A 69 -5.31 11.46 -3.73
N THR A 70 -5.01 11.59 -5.02
CA THR A 70 -6.01 11.61 -6.10
C THR A 70 -5.86 10.40 -7.01
N PRO A 71 -6.83 10.10 -7.89
CA PRO A 71 -6.68 9.05 -8.89
C PRO A 71 -5.44 9.19 -9.80
N SER A 72 -4.94 10.41 -9.99
CA SER A 72 -3.72 10.67 -10.77
C SER A 72 -2.42 10.28 -10.05
N ASP A 73 -2.49 10.03 -8.74
CA ASP A 73 -1.37 9.57 -7.93
C ASP A 73 -1.29 8.02 -7.88
N CYS A 74 -2.12 7.30 -8.64
CA CYS A 74 -2.19 5.82 -8.69
C CYS A 74 -1.76 5.23 -10.05
#